data_AF-A0A1V2RD62-F1
#
_entry.id   AF-A0A1V2RD62-F1
#
_cell.length_a   1.000
_cell.length_b   1.000
_cell.length_c   1.000
_cell.angle_alpha   90.00
_cell.angle_beta   90.00
_cell.angle_gamma   90.00
#
_symmetry.space_group_name_H-M   'P 1'
#
loop_
_entity.id
_entity.type
_entity.pdbx_description
1 polymer ?
#
loop_
_entity_poly.entity_id
_entity_poly.type
_entity_poly.pdbx_seq_one_letter_code
_entity_poly.pdbx_strand_id
1 'polypeptide(L)'
;MELVEYVSRAGWGARAYRQPSGAIQYSRPRKGVKVHYLGGAYSDRPHSQCSAYVRQIQNQHMNGNGWSDIGYSFVVCTHGTVYEGRGLKRRNSANGNTSLNEQHYAVLGLHGTNSGEPGAKLLDGIRDAIDYCRKNGPCGSEIKGHKDGYATACPGPELYAWVRAGAPRSDKEEPVTEAEMKKLAELTAERVWVKDHLIDVPWGTTQNPHWAAGNIITDTGNVLREVRGRVKQVQAQQETIRELVQALASRDEAIDVDALIQRIEERISALDVRIVAE
;
A
#
# COMPACT_ATOMS: atom_id res chain seq x y z
N MET A 1 5.52 -8.11 4.29
CA MET A 1 4.87 -7.87 2.99
C MET A 1 3.59 -7.13 3.32
N GLU A 2 3.58 -5.81 3.17
CA GLU A 2 2.38 -5.01 3.46
C GLU A 2 1.27 -5.38 2.48
N LEU A 3 0.09 -5.64 3.03
CA LEU A 3 -1.11 -6.00 2.29
C LEU A 3 -1.62 -4.73 1.61
N VAL A 4 -1.37 -4.58 0.31
CA VAL A 4 -2.10 -3.61 -0.50
C VAL A 4 -3.57 -4.02 -0.46
N GLU A 5 -4.45 -3.17 0.07
CA GLU A 5 -5.89 -3.41 0.01
C GLU A 5 -6.36 -3.21 -1.44
N TYR A 6 -6.37 -4.31 -2.21
CA TYR A 6 -6.59 -4.32 -3.65
C TYR A 6 -7.95 -4.90 -4.01
N VAL A 7 -8.72 -4.19 -4.83
CA VAL A 7 -10.01 -4.65 -5.35
C VAL A 7 -9.90 -4.85 -6.87
N SER A 8 -10.00 -6.12 -7.29
CA SER A 8 -10.00 -6.49 -8.71
C SER A 8 -11.21 -5.91 -9.44
N ARG A 9 -11.15 -5.91 -10.78
CA ARG A 9 -12.30 -5.52 -11.61
C ARG A 9 -13.60 -6.22 -11.23
N ALA A 10 -13.55 -7.54 -11.01
CA ALA A 10 -14.71 -8.30 -10.58
C ALA A 10 -15.18 -7.86 -9.17
N GLY A 11 -14.24 -7.61 -8.25
CA GLY A 11 -14.53 -7.22 -6.87
C GLY A 11 -15.29 -5.90 -6.75
N TRP A 12 -15.03 -4.92 -7.62
CA TRP A 12 -15.82 -3.68 -7.66
C TRP A 12 -16.96 -3.71 -8.68
N GLY A 13 -17.25 -4.84 -9.31
CA GLY A 13 -18.35 -4.97 -10.27
C GLY A 13 -18.13 -4.15 -11.54
N ALA A 14 -16.91 -4.15 -12.07
CA ALA A 14 -16.59 -3.51 -13.33
C ALA A 14 -17.40 -4.08 -14.48
N ARG A 15 -17.97 -3.22 -15.32
CA ARG A 15 -18.48 -3.69 -16.61
C ARG A 15 -17.32 -4.11 -17.53
N ALA A 16 -17.64 -4.96 -18.51
CA ALA A 16 -16.69 -5.33 -19.55
C ALA A 16 -16.23 -4.08 -20.34
N TYR A 17 -14.95 -4.05 -20.70
CA TYR A 17 -14.43 -3.03 -21.61
C TYR A 17 -14.93 -3.30 -23.04
N ARG A 18 -15.10 -2.24 -23.84
CA ARG A 18 -15.54 -2.35 -25.25
C ARG A 18 -14.38 -2.79 -26.15
N GLN A 19 -14.69 -3.69 -27.08
CA GLN A 19 -13.77 -4.12 -28.13
C GLN A 19 -13.90 -3.25 -29.38
N PRO A 20 -12.83 -3.12 -30.20
CA PRO A 20 -11.47 -3.62 -29.95
C PRO A 20 -10.64 -2.70 -29.04
N SER A 21 -11.01 -1.41 -28.94
CA SER A 21 -10.16 -0.37 -28.37
C SER A 21 -9.85 -0.53 -26.87
N GLY A 22 -10.67 -1.29 -26.13
CA GLY A 22 -10.45 -1.59 -24.72
C GLY A 22 -9.47 -2.72 -24.46
N ALA A 23 -9.18 -3.57 -25.46
CA ALA A 23 -8.21 -4.66 -25.35
C ALA A 23 -6.78 -4.25 -25.72
N ILE A 24 -6.57 -3.04 -26.23
CA ILE A 24 -5.25 -2.58 -26.67
C ILE A 24 -4.27 -2.66 -25.48
N GLN A 25 -3.26 -3.52 -25.64
CA GLN A 25 -2.19 -3.67 -24.67
C GLN A 25 -1.17 -2.56 -24.82
N TYR A 26 -0.39 -2.34 -23.76
CA TYR A 26 0.81 -1.53 -23.87
C TYR A 26 1.81 -2.16 -24.85
N SER A 27 2.38 -1.35 -25.72
CA SER A 27 3.33 -1.80 -26.74
C SER A 27 4.79 -1.83 -26.26
N ARG A 28 5.07 -1.27 -25.07
CA ARG A 28 6.42 -1.11 -24.53
C ARG A 28 6.45 -0.96 -23.01
N PRO A 29 7.62 -1.10 -22.37
CA PRO A 29 7.81 -0.72 -20.97
C PRO A 29 7.41 0.74 -20.71
N ARG A 30 6.82 0.98 -19.55
CA ARG A 30 6.40 2.29 -19.09
C ARG A 30 7.59 2.93 -18.37
N LYS A 31 7.78 4.23 -18.55
CA LYS A 31 8.79 5.03 -17.83
C LYS A 31 8.46 5.20 -16.35
N GLY A 32 7.19 5.05 -15.98
CA GLY A 32 6.73 5.23 -14.60
C GLY A 32 5.22 5.38 -14.47
N VAL A 33 4.79 6.20 -13.50
CA VAL A 33 3.39 6.47 -13.19
C VAL A 33 3.10 7.96 -13.23
N LYS A 34 1.93 8.32 -13.75
CA LYS A 34 1.32 9.65 -13.60
C LYS A 34 0.18 9.62 -12.60
N VAL A 35 0.21 10.51 -11.62
CA VAL A 35 -0.85 10.72 -10.63
C VAL A 35 -1.89 11.69 -11.20
N HIS A 36 -3.15 11.38 -10.93
CA HIS A 36 -4.34 12.12 -11.34
C HIS A 36 -5.25 12.40 -10.15
N TYR A 37 -6.09 13.41 -10.29
CA TYR A 37 -7.21 13.72 -9.39
C TYR A 37 -8.52 13.84 -10.19
N LEU A 38 -9.65 14.07 -9.51
CA LEU A 38 -10.96 14.07 -10.15
C LEU A 38 -11.23 15.31 -11.03
N GLY A 39 -10.54 16.42 -10.81
CA GLY A 39 -10.75 17.64 -11.61
C GLY A 39 -12.01 18.43 -11.30
N GLY A 40 -12.89 17.92 -10.44
CA GLY A 40 -14.09 18.58 -9.97
C GLY A 40 -14.30 18.39 -8.47
N ALA A 41 -15.39 18.93 -7.93
CA ALA A 41 -15.73 18.76 -6.54
C ALA A 41 -15.95 17.28 -6.19
N TYR A 42 -15.49 16.88 -5.02
CA TYR A 42 -15.61 15.54 -4.48
C TYR A 42 -16.21 15.61 -3.08
N SER A 43 -17.31 14.88 -2.89
CA SER A 43 -17.88 14.61 -1.58
C SER A 43 -17.41 13.23 -1.15
N ASP A 44 -16.69 13.18 -0.03
CA ASP A 44 -16.22 11.90 0.48
C ASP A 44 -17.39 11.02 0.95
N ARG A 45 -17.15 9.72 1.08
CA ARG A 45 -18.19 8.73 1.37
C ARG A 45 -17.62 7.55 2.15
N PRO A 46 -18.44 6.80 2.90
CA PRO A 46 -17.99 5.58 3.57
C PRO A 46 -17.34 4.58 2.60
N HIS A 47 -16.34 3.83 3.07
CA HIS A 47 -15.59 2.87 2.25
C HIS A 47 -16.49 1.90 1.46
N SER A 48 -17.58 1.43 2.07
CA SER A 48 -18.55 0.52 1.44
C SER A 48 -19.18 1.08 0.15
N GLN A 49 -19.15 2.39 -0.06
CA GLN A 49 -19.66 3.08 -1.25
C GLN A 49 -18.59 3.37 -2.30
N CYS A 50 -17.30 3.15 -2.00
CA CYS A 50 -16.20 3.45 -2.94
C CYS A 50 -16.29 2.62 -4.22
N SER A 51 -16.61 1.32 -4.14
CA SER A 51 -16.81 0.48 -5.33
C SER A 51 -17.93 1.01 -6.23
N ALA A 52 -19.02 1.53 -5.65
CA ALA A 52 -20.11 2.13 -6.41
C ALA A 52 -19.67 3.41 -7.13
N TYR A 53 -18.85 4.23 -6.48
CA TYR A 53 -18.29 5.43 -7.10
C TYR A 53 -17.29 5.11 -8.22
N VAL A 54 -16.45 4.10 -8.07
CA VAL A 54 -15.55 3.64 -9.15
C VAL A 54 -16.36 3.16 -10.36
N ARG A 55 -17.48 2.44 -10.13
CA ARG A 55 -18.43 2.10 -11.21
C ARG A 55 -19.03 3.36 -11.85
N GLN A 56 -19.37 4.38 -11.08
CA GLN A 56 -19.89 5.64 -11.61
C GLN A 56 -18.86 6.32 -12.54
N ILE A 57 -17.58 6.36 -12.16
CA ILE A 57 -16.50 6.87 -13.02
C ILE A 57 -16.39 6.06 -14.31
N GLN A 58 -16.42 4.72 -14.23
CA GLN A 58 -16.41 3.87 -15.41
C GLN A 58 -17.61 4.16 -16.32
N ASN A 59 -18.81 4.31 -15.74
CA ASN A 59 -20.03 4.62 -16.47
C ASN A 59 -19.94 5.97 -17.18
N GLN A 60 -19.43 7.00 -16.50
CA GLN A 60 -19.23 8.33 -17.08
C GLN A 60 -18.23 8.28 -18.24
N HIS A 61 -17.10 7.58 -18.10
CA HIS A 61 -16.14 7.45 -19.20
C HIS A 61 -16.73 6.70 -20.41
N MET A 62 -17.47 5.63 -20.18
CA MET A 62 -17.98 4.79 -21.28
C MET A 62 -19.23 5.36 -21.93
N ASN A 63 -20.15 5.91 -21.14
CA ASN A 63 -21.43 6.44 -21.64
C ASN A 63 -21.31 7.93 -22.01
N GLY A 64 -20.62 8.73 -21.20
CA GLY A 64 -20.44 10.15 -21.44
C GLY A 64 -19.34 10.44 -22.47
N ASN A 65 -18.11 9.94 -22.22
CA ASN A 65 -16.98 10.22 -23.12
C ASN A 65 -16.88 9.26 -24.31
N GLY A 66 -17.71 8.20 -24.35
CA GLY A 66 -17.64 7.16 -25.38
C GLY A 66 -16.43 6.24 -25.29
N TRP A 67 -15.64 6.29 -24.20
CA TRP A 67 -14.41 5.51 -24.07
C TRP A 67 -14.68 4.02 -23.95
N SER A 68 -13.63 3.23 -24.20
CA SER A 68 -13.71 1.78 -24.16
C SER A 68 -13.76 1.19 -22.75
N ASP A 69 -13.33 1.93 -21.73
CA ASP A 69 -13.29 1.53 -20.33
C ASP A 69 -13.00 2.78 -19.48
N ILE A 70 -12.98 2.63 -18.14
CA ILE A 70 -12.43 3.63 -17.22
C ILE A 70 -11.03 4.09 -17.68
N GLY A 71 -10.75 5.39 -17.67
CA GLY A 71 -9.53 5.93 -18.27
C GLY A 71 -8.21 5.55 -17.58
N TYR A 72 -8.26 5.20 -16.29
CA TYR A 72 -7.07 5.02 -15.44
C TYR A 72 -6.59 3.57 -15.38
N SER A 73 -5.30 3.37 -15.12
CA SER A 73 -4.74 2.05 -14.81
C SER A 73 -5.25 1.56 -13.45
N PHE A 74 -5.23 2.44 -12.44
CA PHE A 74 -5.74 2.20 -11.09
C PHE A 74 -6.46 3.43 -10.55
N VAL A 75 -7.36 3.21 -9.59
CA VAL A 75 -8.06 4.27 -8.84
C VAL A 75 -7.87 4.01 -7.36
N VAL A 76 -7.59 5.03 -6.56
CA VAL A 76 -7.36 4.92 -5.12
C VAL A 76 -8.38 5.77 -4.38
N CYS A 77 -9.14 5.18 -3.46
CA CYS A 77 -10.08 5.94 -2.65
C CYS A 77 -9.41 6.59 -1.43
N THR A 78 -10.12 7.49 -0.76
CA THR A 78 -9.66 8.19 0.45
C THR A 78 -9.32 7.27 1.62
N HIS A 79 -9.75 6.00 1.58
CA HIS A 79 -9.46 4.97 2.58
C HIS A 79 -8.17 4.18 2.28
N GLY A 80 -7.50 4.48 1.17
CA GLY A 80 -6.24 3.83 0.75
C GLY A 80 -6.40 2.60 -0.13
N THR A 81 -7.63 2.13 -0.33
CA THR A 81 -7.91 0.96 -1.17
C THR A 81 -7.66 1.24 -2.66
N VAL A 82 -6.94 0.32 -3.32
CA VAL A 82 -6.57 0.38 -4.73
C VAL A 82 -7.54 -0.46 -5.57
N TYR A 83 -8.24 0.18 -6.48
CA TYR A 83 -9.15 -0.44 -7.43
C TYR A 83 -8.48 -0.64 -8.79
N GLU A 84 -8.56 -1.85 -9.33
CA GLU A 84 -8.06 -2.15 -10.67
C GLU A 84 -8.93 -1.47 -11.74
N GLY A 85 -8.35 -0.50 -12.45
CA GLY A 85 -8.97 0.10 -13.63
C GLY A 85 -8.66 -0.73 -14.88
N ARG A 86 -7.91 -0.16 -15.82
CA ARG A 86 -7.39 -0.89 -16.98
C ARG A 86 -6.27 -1.88 -16.61
N GLY A 87 -5.67 -1.71 -15.43
CA GLY A 87 -4.65 -2.60 -14.89
C GLY A 87 -3.31 -2.49 -15.61
N LEU A 88 -2.44 -3.48 -15.41
CA LEU A 88 -1.05 -3.45 -15.89
C LEU A 88 -0.91 -3.76 -17.38
N LYS A 89 -1.85 -4.49 -17.98
CA LYS A 89 -1.72 -5.02 -19.34
C LYS A 89 -2.29 -4.08 -20.41
N ARG A 90 -3.41 -3.41 -20.12
CA ARG A 90 -4.17 -2.61 -21.10
C ARG A 90 -3.83 -1.13 -21.01
N ARG A 91 -3.59 -0.51 -22.15
CA ARG A 91 -3.20 0.90 -22.24
C ARG A 91 -4.27 1.82 -21.66
N ASN A 92 -3.87 2.73 -20.78
CA ASN A 92 -4.75 3.75 -20.20
C ASN A 92 -5.19 4.81 -21.23
N SER A 93 -6.10 5.69 -20.83
CA SER A 93 -6.60 6.80 -21.67
C SER A 93 -6.54 8.14 -20.95
N ALA A 94 -5.77 8.24 -19.86
CA ALA A 94 -5.84 9.37 -18.93
C ALA A 94 -4.73 10.41 -19.13
N ASN A 95 -3.61 10.06 -19.78
CA ASN A 95 -2.43 10.94 -19.85
C ASN A 95 -2.47 11.98 -20.99
N GLY A 96 -3.64 12.19 -21.61
CA GLY A 96 -3.89 13.27 -22.58
C GLY A 96 -3.80 12.86 -24.06
N ASN A 97 -2.87 11.98 -24.42
CA ASN A 97 -2.79 11.42 -25.78
C ASN A 97 -2.17 10.02 -25.80
N THR A 98 -2.25 9.34 -26.94
CA THR A 98 -1.76 7.96 -27.12
C THR A 98 -0.28 7.79 -26.74
N SER A 99 0.59 8.73 -27.14
CA SER A 99 2.02 8.63 -26.85
C SER A 99 2.30 8.68 -25.34
N LEU A 100 1.60 9.56 -24.61
CA LEU A 100 1.71 9.68 -23.16
C LEU A 100 1.03 8.51 -22.43
N ASN A 101 -0.07 8.01 -22.98
CA ASN A 101 -0.77 6.84 -22.45
C ASN A 101 0.09 5.57 -22.54
N GLU A 102 0.97 5.45 -23.54
CA GLU A 102 1.95 4.35 -23.65
C GLU A 102 3.14 4.49 -22.70
N GLN A 103 3.52 5.72 -22.33
CA GLN A 103 4.74 5.99 -21.57
C GLN A 103 4.57 5.80 -20.07
N HIS A 104 3.38 6.00 -19.51
CA HIS A 104 3.15 5.92 -18.08
C HIS A 104 1.85 5.20 -17.77
N TYR A 105 1.81 4.49 -16.64
CA TYR A 105 0.53 4.15 -16.03
C TYR A 105 -0.15 5.40 -15.49
N ALA A 106 -1.45 5.31 -15.24
CA ALA A 106 -2.23 6.42 -14.67
C ALA A 106 -2.94 5.96 -13.41
N VAL A 107 -2.65 6.62 -12.28
CA VAL A 107 -3.29 6.37 -10.98
C VAL A 107 -4.15 7.57 -10.63
N LEU A 108 -5.46 7.38 -10.49
CA LEU A 108 -6.38 8.40 -10.01
C LEU A 108 -6.52 8.31 -8.49
N GLY A 109 -6.22 9.38 -7.76
CA GLY A 109 -6.70 9.56 -6.39
C GLY A 109 -8.12 10.14 -6.39
N LEU A 110 -9.02 9.60 -5.57
CA LEU A 110 -10.36 10.18 -5.35
C LEU A 110 -10.26 11.43 -4.48
N HIS A 111 -9.71 12.48 -5.08
CA HIS A 111 -9.48 13.79 -4.50
C HIS A 111 -10.01 14.84 -5.45
N GLY A 112 -10.81 15.77 -4.93
CA GLY A 112 -11.46 16.82 -5.70
C GLY A 112 -10.86 18.19 -5.44
N THR A 113 -11.38 19.20 -6.14
CA THR A 113 -10.94 20.60 -6.01
C THR A 113 -11.28 21.23 -4.66
N ASN A 114 -12.20 20.63 -3.91
CA ASN A 114 -12.67 21.08 -2.59
C ASN A 114 -12.20 20.15 -1.45
N SER A 115 -11.25 19.24 -1.72
CA SER A 115 -10.84 18.22 -0.75
C SER A 115 -9.76 18.68 0.24
N GLY A 116 -9.12 19.84 0.03
CA GLY A 116 -8.05 20.35 0.89
C GLY A 116 -6.80 19.46 0.83
N GLU A 117 -6.08 19.30 1.94
CA GLU A 117 -4.91 18.43 1.99
C GLU A 117 -5.30 16.94 1.84
N PRO A 118 -4.58 16.16 1.01
CA PRO A 118 -4.85 14.73 0.86
C PRO A 118 -4.48 13.96 2.13
N GLY A 119 -5.42 13.15 2.63
CA GLY A 119 -5.19 12.31 3.82
C GLY A 119 -4.14 11.22 3.59
N ALA A 120 -3.49 10.79 4.67
CA ALA A 120 -2.40 9.79 4.65
C ALA A 120 -2.77 8.50 3.91
N LYS A 121 -3.93 7.92 4.20
CA LYS A 121 -4.42 6.69 3.54
C LYS A 121 -4.50 6.83 2.02
N LEU A 122 -4.98 7.96 1.51
CA LEU A 122 -5.02 8.21 0.07
C LEU A 122 -3.60 8.24 -0.52
N LEU A 123 -2.67 8.95 0.12
CA LEU A 123 -1.29 9.06 -0.34
C LEU A 123 -0.60 7.70 -0.33
N ASP A 124 -0.76 6.92 0.73
CA ASP A 124 -0.20 5.58 0.86
C ASP A 124 -0.80 4.60 -0.14
N GLY A 125 -2.12 4.64 -0.36
CA GLY A 125 -2.77 3.84 -1.40
C GLY A 125 -2.29 4.19 -2.82
N ILE A 126 -2.10 5.48 -3.12
CA ILE A 126 -1.50 5.91 -4.41
C ILE A 126 -0.07 5.38 -4.50
N ARG A 127 0.69 5.41 -3.39
CA ARG A 127 2.05 4.90 -3.36
C ARG A 127 2.10 3.38 -3.54
N ASP A 128 1.18 2.65 -2.94
CA ASP A 128 1.00 1.21 -3.12
C ASP A 128 0.69 0.86 -4.58
N ALA A 129 -0.18 1.64 -5.24
CA ALA A 129 -0.46 1.45 -6.66
C ALA A 129 0.79 1.67 -7.53
N ILE A 130 1.63 2.67 -7.19
CA ILE A 130 2.91 2.93 -7.87
C ILE A 130 3.88 1.77 -7.68
N ASP A 131 4.04 1.30 -6.44
CA ASP A 131 4.95 0.20 -6.12
C ASP A 131 4.45 -1.13 -6.73
N TYR A 132 3.13 -1.35 -6.78
CA TYR A 132 2.51 -2.47 -7.49
C TYR A 132 2.84 -2.45 -8.99
N CYS A 133 2.78 -1.28 -9.64
CA CYS A 133 3.17 -1.11 -11.04
C CYS A 133 4.63 -1.50 -11.28
N ARG A 134 5.54 -1.10 -10.39
CA ARG A 134 6.98 -1.41 -10.44
C ARG A 134 7.28 -2.87 -10.22
N LYS A 135 6.64 -3.47 -9.22
CA LYS A 135 6.88 -4.87 -8.84
C LYS A 135 6.32 -5.85 -9.86
N ASN A 136 5.12 -5.57 -10.39
CA ASN A 136 4.35 -6.56 -11.16
C ASN A 136 4.21 -6.21 -12.65
N GLY A 137 4.65 -5.03 -13.07
CA GLY A 137 4.61 -4.60 -14.45
C GLY A 137 5.95 -4.04 -14.92
N PRO A 138 6.14 -3.87 -16.24
CA PRO A 138 7.34 -3.23 -16.77
C PRO A 138 7.24 -1.70 -16.59
N CYS A 139 7.50 -1.23 -15.37
CA CYS A 139 7.42 0.16 -14.94
C CYS A 139 8.79 0.69 -14.51
N GLY A 140 9.20 1.83 -15.07
CA GLY A 140 10.36 2.58 -14.62
C GLY A 140 10.11 3.36 -13.33
N SER A 141 11.09 4.17 -12.95
CA SER A 141 11.13 4.88 -11.67
C SER A 141 10.37 6.21 -11.65
N GLU A 142 9.94 6.75 -12.80
CA GLU A 142 9.32 8.08 -12.82
C GLU A 142 8.00 8.12 -12.01
N ILE A 143 7.86 9.14 -11.16
CA ILE A 143 6.60 9.52 -10.53
C ILE A 143 6.33 10.96 -10.94
N LYS A 144 5.24 11.19 -11.67
CA LYS A 144 4.90 12.48 -12.28
C LYS A 144 3.44 12.85 -12.04
N GLY A 145 3.11 14.13 -12.13
CA GLY A 145 1.74 14.58 -12.27
C GLY A 145 1.29 14.47 -13.72
N HIS A 146 -0.03 14.46 -13.98
CA HIS A 146 -0.55 14.56 -15.34
C HIS A 146 0.03 15.78 -16.09
N LYS A 147 0.10 16.93 -15.39
CA LYS A 147 0.66 18.19 -15.90
C LYS A 147 2.11 18.15 -16.37
N ASP A 148 2.92 17.18 -15.92
CA ASP A 148 4.32 17.05 -16.33
C ASP A 148 4.50 16.54 -17.77
N GLY A 149 3.42 16.28 -18.50
CA GLY A 149 3.51 16.06 -19.93
C GLY A 149 2.25 16.40 -20.72
N TYR A 150 1.27 17.06 -20.10
CA TYR A 150 0.05 17.50 -20.76
C TYR A 150 -0.39 18.85 -20.17
N ALA A 151 -0.95 19.75 -20.97
CA ALA A 151 -1.41 21.05 -20.50
C ALA A 151 -2.73 20.89 -19.70
N THR A 152 -2.62 20.77 -18.37
CA THR A 152 -3.74 20.57 -17.46
C THR A 152 -3.40 21.03 -16.04
N ALA A 153 -4.41 21.30 -15.21
CA ALA A 153 -4.25 21.54 -13.78
C ALA A 153 -4.06 20.23 -12.98
N CYS A 154 -4.39 19.07 -13.56
CA CYS A 154 -4.26 17.75 -12.93
C CYS A 154 -2.80 17.44 -12.55
N PRO A 155 -2.50 16.94 -11.33
CA PRO A 155 -3.39 16.35 -10.33
C PRO A 155 -3.92 17.31 -9.25
N GLY A 156 -4.01 18.61 -9.52
CA GLY A 156 -4.29 19.60 -8.48
C GLY A 156 -3.03 19.96 -7.69
N PRO A 157 -3.02 21.10 -6.98
CA PRO A 157 -1.82 21.62 -6.35
C PRO A 157 -1.29 20.72 -5.23
N GLU A 158 -2.16 20.14 -4.40
CA GLU A 158 -1.78 19.39 -3.20
C GLU A 158 -1.15 18.04 -3.54
N LEU A 159 -1.81 17.23 -4.39
CA LEU A 159 -1.24 15.97 -4.88
C LEU A 159 0.01 16.22 -5.73
N TYR A 160 0.07 17.34 -6.47
CA TYR A 160 1.27 17.67 -7.23
C TYR A 160 2.46 18.02 -6.33
N ALA A 161 2.24 18.75 -5.24
CA ALA A 161 3.27 19.03 -4.25
C ALA A 161 3.84 17.72 -3.65
N TRP A 162 2.97 16.77 -3.28
CA TRP A 162 3.37 15.45 -2.80
C TRP A 162 4.16 14.64 -3.85
N VAL A 163 3.72 14.66 -5.13
CA VAL A 163 4.47 14.05 -6.23
C VAL A 163 5.87 14.66 -6.38
N ARG A 164 5.97 15.98 -6.30
CA ARG A 164 7.25 16.71 -6.41
C ARG A 164 8.19 16.41 -5.25
N ALA A 165 7.67 16.06 -4.08
CA ALA A 165 8.43 15.57 -2.94
C ALA A 165 8.89 14.10 -3.10
N GLY A 166 8.63 13.46 -4.24
CA GLY A 166 9.02 12.07 -4.50
C GLY A 166 7.99 11.03 -4.11
N ALA A 167 6.74 11.47 -3.84
CA ALA A 167 5.66 10.63 -3.34
C ALA A 167 6.08 9.81 -2.10
N PRO A 168 6.51 10.47 -1.01
CA PRO A 168 6.88 9.79 0.23
C PRO A 168 5.66 9.05 0.81
N ARG A 169 5.91 7.92 1.47
CA ARG A 169 4.89 7.29 2.31
C ARG A 169 4.63 8.18 3.52
N SER A 170 3.43 8.10 4.07
CA SER A 170 3.18 8.70 5.37
C SER A 170 3.96 7.91 6.43
N ASP A 171 4.69 8.61 7.31
CA ASP A 171 5.41 7.96 8.43
C ASP A 171 4.44 7.45 9.52
N LYS A 172 3.13 7.49 9.26
CA LYS A 172 2.07 7.11 10.19
C LYS A 172 1.58 5.73 9.82
N GLU A 173 2.25 4.69 10.32
CA GLU A 173 1.59 3.40 10.55
C GLU A 173 0.42 3.68 11.49
N GLU A 174 -0.80 3.86 10.97
CA GLU A 174 -1.98 3.89 11.83
C GLU A 174 -2.09 2.52 12.51
N PRO A 175 -2.14 2.46 13.85
CA PRO A 175 -2.29 1.19 14.53
C PRO A 175 -3.60 0.53 14.08
N VAL A 176 -3.51 -0.68 13.53
CA VAL A 176 -4.69 -1.49 13.22
C VAL A 176 -5.50 -1.62 14.50
N THR A 177 -6.74 -1.17 14.48
CA THR A 177 -7.57 -1.19 15.68
C THR A 177 -7.88 -2.63 16.06
N GLU A 178 -8.13 -2.87 17.35
CA GLU A 178 -8.49 -4.19 17.87
C GLU A 178 -9.75 -4.76 17.18
N ALA A 179 -10.69 -3.88 16.80
CA ALA A 179 -11.88 -4.24 16.04
C ALA A 179 -11.58 -4.70 14.60
N GLU A 180 -10.64 -4.04 13.92
CA GLU A 180 -10.20 -4.42 12.57
C GLU A 180 -9.41 -5.72 12.58
N MET A 181 -8.53 -5.90 13.57
CA MET A 181 -7.82 -7.15 13.83
C MET A 181 -8.78 -8.32 14.03
N LYS A 182 -9.81 -8.12 14.87
CA LYS A 182 -10.82 -9.14 15.17
C LYS A 182 -11.59 -9.55 13.91
N LYS A 183 -12.02 -8.57 13.11
CA LYS A 183 -12.75 -8.83 11.86
C LYS A 183 -11.90 -9.57 10.82
N LEU A 184 -10.61 -9.25 10.70
CA LEU A 184 -9.68 -9.96 9.82
C LEU A 184 -9.42 -11.40 10.28
N ALA A 185 -9.30 -11.60 11.59
CA ALA A 185 -9.12 -12.92 12.19
C ALA A 185 -10.33 -13.83 11.92
N GLU A 186 -11.54 -13.32 12.10
CA GLU A 186 -12.80 -14.05 11.86
C GLU A 186 -12.96 -14.45 10.38
N LEU A 187 -12.70 -13.54 9.44
CA LEU A 187 -12.80 -13.80 8.00
C LEU A 187 -11.78 -14.82 7.50
N THR A 188 -10.57 -14.80 8.08
CA THR A 188 -9.49 -15.73 7.70
C THR A 188 -9.78 -17.12 8.25
N ALA A 189 -10.28 -17.22 9.49
CA ALA A 189 -10.68 -18.47 10.12
C ALA A 189 -11.80 -19.18 9.35
N GLU A 190 -12.84 -18.44 8.95
CA GLU A 190 -13.98 -19.00 8.22
C GLU A 190 -13.56 -19.56 6.84
N ARG A 191 -12.70 -18.86 6.11
CA ARG A 191 -12.24 -19.34 4.81
C ARG A 191 -11.29 -20.53 4.92
N VAL A 192 -10.24 -20.42 5.73
CA VAL A 192 -9.17 -21.43 5.76
C VAL A 192 -9.67 -22.76 6.32
N TRP A 193 -10.53 -22.74 7.34
CA TRP A 193 -10.92 -23.95 8.05
C TRP A 193 -12.34 -24.44 7.78
N VAL A 194 -13.29 -23.53 7.52
CA VAL A 194 -14.71 -23.90 7.38
C VAL A 194 -15.14 -24.03 5.92
N LYS A 195 -14.74 -23.10 5.05
CA LYS A 195 -15.21 -23.07 3.65
C LYS A 195 -14.27 -23.77 2.67
N ASP A 196 -12.98 -23.47 2.77
CA ASP A 196 -12.00 -23.89 1.77
C ASP A 196 -11.17 -25.12 2.22
N HIS A 197 -11.30 -25.56 3.48
CA HIS A 197 -10.60 -26.70 4.10
C HIS A 197 -9.11 -26.82 3.71
N LEU A 198 -8.41 -25.68 3.65
CA LEU A 198 -7.07 -25.59 3.07
C LEU A 198 -6.00 -26.24 3.96
N ILE A 199 -6.28 -26.37 5.25
CA ILE A 199 -5.40 -26.99 6.25
C ILE A 199 -6.28 -27.88 7.12
N ASP A 200 -6.00 -29.19 7.12
CA ASP A 200 -6.60 -30.11 8.06
C ASP A 200 -6.11 -29.78 9.47
N VAL A 201 -7.01 -29.24 10.28
CA VAL A 201 -6.79 -29.09 11.73
C VAL A 201 -7.36 -30.34 12.40
N PRO A 202 -6.54 -31.14 13.11
CA PRO A 202 -7.06 -32.19 13.96
C PRO A 202 -7.86 -31.48 15.07
N TRP A 203 -9.18 -31.54 14.98
CA TRP A 203 -10.06 -31.07 16.04
C TRP A 203 -9.56 -31.63 17.38
N GLY A 204 -9.54 -30.77 18.41
CA GLY A 204 -9.00 -31.08 19.73
C GLY A 204 -9.32 -32.52 20.16
N THR A 205 -8.28 -33.36 20.18
CA THR A 205 -8.39 -34.69 20.74
C THR A 205 -8.41 -34.55 22.26
N THR A 206 -8.88 -35.58 22.97
CA THR A 206 -8.80 -35.66 24.44
C THR A 206 -7.38 -35.49 24.99
N GLN A 207 -6.35 -35.62 24.15
CA GLN A 207 -4.93 -35.50 24.50
C GLN A 207 -4.37 -34.08 24.31
N ASN A 208 -5.03 -33.21 23.53
CA ASN A 208 -4.58 -31.82 23.34
C ASN A 208 -5.77 -30.85 23.22
N PRO A 209 -6.43 -30.52 24.35
CA PRO A 209 -7.62 -29.68 24.38
C PRO A 209 -7.36 -28.19 24.08
N HIS A 210 -6.09 -27.76 24.00
CA HIS A 210 -5.71 -26.36 23.84
C HIS A 210 -5.50 -25.92 22.38
N TRP A 211 -5.55 -26.84 21.41
CA TRP A 211 -5.41 -26.53 19.99
C TRP A 211 -6.79 -26.36 19.32
N ALA A 212 -7.42 -25.21 19.54
CA ALA A 212 -8.61 -24.79 18.80
C ALA A 212 -8.22 -23.82 17.66
N ALA A 213 -9.00 -23.79 16.58
CA ALA A 213 -8.80 -22.89 15.43
C ALA A 213 -8.58 -21.41 15.85
N GLY A 214 -9.28 -20.94 16.88
CA GLY A 214 -9.08 -19.59 17.43
C GLY A 214 -7.69 -19.34 18.03
N ASN A 215 -7.03 -20.37 18.52
CA ASN A 215 -5.73 -20.26 19.18
C ASN A 215 -4.59 -20.17 18.16
N ILE A 216 -4.68 -20.81 16.99
CA ILE A 216 -3.61 -20.74 15.98
C ILE A 216 -3.51 -19.33 15.37
N ILE A 217 -4.62 -18.66 15.08
CA ILE A 217 -4.58 -17.27 14.55
C ILE A 217 -4.14 -16.29 15.64
N THR A 218 -4.65 -16.46 16.87
CA THR A 218 -4.25 -15.63 18.01
C THR A 218 -2.76 -15.81 18.32
N ASP A 219 -2.27 -17.06 18.39
CA ASP A 219 -0.88 -17.38 18.68
C ASP A 219 0.04 -16.99 17.52
N THR A 220 -0.33 -17.24 16.26
CA THR A 220 0.46 -16.78 15.11
C THR A 220 0.50 -15.25 15.04
N GLY A 221 -0.62 -14.57 15.35
CA GLY A 221 -0.67 -13.12 15.44
C GLY A 221 0.15 -12.57 16.61
N ASN A 222 0.15 -13.24 17.75
CA ASN A 222 0.97 -12.91 18.93
C ASN A 222 2.45 -13.10 18.63
N VAL A 223 2.84 -14.24 18.07
CA VAL A 223 4.21 -14.54 17.64
C VAL A 223 4.67 -13.56 16.57
N LEU A 224 3.83 -13.21 15.59
CA LEU A 224 4.18 -12.21 14.58
C LEU A 224 4.35 -10.80 15.19
N ARG A 225 3.53 -10.42 16.17
CA ARG A 225 3.69 -9.16 16.90
C ARG A 225 4.97 -9.15 17.74
N GLU A 226 5.25 -10.24 18.44
CA GLU A 226 6.47 -10.43 19.23
C GLU A 226 7.72 -10.37 18.33
N VAL A 227 7.72 -11.10 17.22
CA VAL A 227 8.81 -11.09 16.24
C VAL A 227 9.00 -9.69 15.65
N ARG A 228 7.92 -8.96 15.30
CA ARG A 228 8.03 -7.57 14.85
C ARG A 228 8.60 -6.65 15.92
N GLY A 229 8.19 -6.82 17.18
CA GLY A 229 8.74 -6.09 18.31
C GLY A 229 10.25 -6.33 18.46
N ARG A 230 10.67 -7.60 18.38
CA ARG A 230 12.10 -7.99 18.43
C ARG A 230 12.90 -7.43 17.25
N VAL A 231 12.32 -7.41 16.05
CA VAL A 231 12.96 -6.79 14.88
C VAL A 231 13.13 -5.28 15.07
N LYS A 232 12.10 -4.56 15.56
CA LYS A 232 12.20 -3.13 15.87
C LYS A 232 13.27 -2.86 16.94
N GLN A 233 13.36 -3.70 17.97
CA GLN A 233 14.38 -3.60 19.01
C GLN A 233 15.80 -3.82 18.47
N VAL A 234 16.01 -4.84 17.63
CA VAL A 234 17.31 -5.09 16.99
C VAL A 234 17.70 -3.95 16.05
N GLN A 235 16.75 -3.34 15.35
CA GLN A 235 17.00 -2.18 14.51
C GLN A 235 17.44 -0.95 15.32
N ALA A 236 16.76 -0.67 16.43
CA ALA A 236 17.17 0.41 17.35
C ALA A 236 18.57 0.16 17.92
N GLN A 237 18.89 -1.09 18.31
CA GLN A 237 20.25 -1.47 18.73
C GLN A 237 21.28 -1.24 17.62
N GLN A 238 20.96 -1.58 16.37
CA GLN A 238 21.85 -1.33 15.23
C GLN A 238 22.09 0.16 14.97
N GLU A 239 21.07 1.01 15.13
CA GLU A 239 21.22 2.47 15.01
C GLU A 239 22.11 3.04 16.11
N THR A 240 21.88 2.66 17.37
CA THR A 240 22.76 3.05 18.48
C THR A 240 24.20 2.59 18.27
N ILE A 241 24.41 1.37 17.78
CA ILE A 241 25.76 0.87 17.46
C ILE A 241 26.39 1.71 16.34
N ARG A 242 25.63 2.05 15.29
CA ARG A 242 26.15 2.90 14.20
C ARG A 242 26.53 4.30 14.69
N GLU A 243 25.72 4.91 15.54
CA GLU A 243 26.02 6.20 16.15
C GLU A 243 27.30 6.15 17.01
N LEU A 244 27.44 5.10 17.83
CA LEU A 244 28.65 4.88 18.62
C LEU A 244 29.88 4.67 17.74
N VAL A 245 29.77 3.86 16.68
CA VAL A 245 30.85 3.62 15.72
C VAL A 245 31.24 4.89 14.97
N GLN A 246 30.27 5.70 14.55
CA GLN A 246 30.53 6.99 13.89
C GLN A 246 31.19 7.99 14.84
N ALA A 247 30.73 8.08 16.08
CA ALA A 247 31.32 8.94 17.10
C ALA A 247 32.77 8.53 17.44
N LEU A 248 33.09 7.23 17.38
CA LEU A 248 34.44 6.70 17.53
C LEU A 248 35.32 6.97 16.31
N ALA A 249 34.78 6.77 15.10
CA ALA A 249 35.48 7.05 13.85
C ALA A 249 35.80 8.55 13.66
N SER A 250 35.08 9.44 14.34
CA SER A 250 35.34 10.88 14.37
C SER A 250 36.33 11.34 15.45
N ARG A 251 36.96 10.42 16.19
CA ARG A 251 38.00 10.75 17.19
C ARG A 251 39.41 10.58 16.60
N ASP A 252 40.30 11.52 16.92
CA ASP A 252 41.70 11.55 16.48
C ASP A 252 42.68 10.78 17.44
N GLU A 253 42.16 9.99 18.39
CA GLU A 253 42.96 9.26 19.38
C GLU A 253 42.84 7.73 19.24
N ALA A 254 43.89 6.99 19.63
CA ALA A 254 43.92 5.53 19.56
C ALA A 254 42.87 4.87 20.49
N ILE A 255 42.09 3.93 19.94
CA ILE A 255 40.99 3.25 20.66
C ILE A 255 41.46 1.87 21.15
N ASP A 256 41.28 1.63 22.44
CA ASP A 256 41.33 0.28 23.03
C ASP A 256 39.99 -0.43 22.76
N VAL A 257 40.02 -1.35 21.80
CA VAL A 257 38.84 -2.03 21.26
C VAL A 257 38.22 -2.99 22.28
N ASP A 258 39.05 -3.63 23.11
CA ASP A 258 38.59 -4.64 24.07
C ASP A 258 37.85 -3.97 25.24
N ALA A 259 38.37 -2.84 25.75
CA ALA A 259 37.70 -2.05 26.78
C ALA A 259 36.35 -1.46 26.30
N LEU A 260 36.23 -1.19 25.00
CA LEU A 260 35.01 -0.69 24.39
C LEU A 260 33.94 -1.78 24.25
N ILE A 261 34.33 -2.97 23.78
CA ILE A 261 33.42 -4.13 23.68
C ILE A 261 32.84 -4.45 25.05
N GLN A 262 33.69 -4.49 26.09
CA GLN A 262 33.27 -4.76 27.46
C GLN A 262 32.22 -3.76 27.96
N ARG A 263 32.39 -2.45 27.67
CA ARG A 263 31.40 -1.41 28.02
C ARG A 263 30.05 -1.55 27.31
N ILE A 264 30.07 -2.03 26.07
CA ILE A 264 28.84 -2.26 25.30
C ILE A 264 28.10 -3.46 25.88
N GLU A 265 28.81 -4.55 26.17
CA GLU A 265 28.26 -5.75 26.79
C GLU A 265 27.65 -5.47 28.18
N GLU A 266 28.32 -4.68 29.00
CA GLU A 266 27.82 -4.24 30.31
C GLU A 266 26.53 -3.41 30.18
N ARG A 267 26.46 -2.49 29.21
CA ARG A 267 25.27 -1.65 28.98
C ARG A 267 24.09 -2.44 28.41
N ILE A 268 24.35 -3.41 27.54
CA ILE A 268 23.31 -4.32 27.03
C ILE A 268 22.78 -5.20 28.18
N SER A 269 23.67 -5.68 29.05
CA SER A 269 23.29 -6.53 30.19
C SER A 269 22.52 -5.77 31.28
N ALA A 270 22.68 -4.44 31.37
CA ALA A 270 21.96 -3.59 32.32
C ALA A 270 20.54 -3.19 31.86
N LEU A 271 20.13 -3.53 30.63
CA LEU A 271 18.76 -3.34 30.16
C LEU A 271 17.85 -4.44 30.73
N ASP A 272 17.19 -4.16 31.85
CA ASP A 272 16.29 -5.08 32.54
C ASP A 272 14.97 -5.26 31.74
N VAL A 273 14.80 -6.41 31.09
CA VAL A 273 13.56 -6.78 30.38
C VAL A 273 12.63 -7.47 31.38
N ARG A 274 11.70 -6.74 31.97
CA ARG A 274 10.63 -7.33 32.80
C ARG A 274 9.40 -7.65 31.95
N ILE A 275 9.03 -8.93 31.95
CA ILE A 275 7.74 -9.42 31.46
C ILE A 275 6.78 -9.35 32.66
N VAL A 276 5.79 -8.46 32.61
CA VAL A 276 4.62 -8.57 33.49
C VAL A 276 3.56 -9.31 32.68
N ALA A 277 3.30 -10.56 33.07
CA ALA A 277 2.16 -11.31 32.58
C ALA A 277 0.98 -10.99 33.49
N GLU A 278 -0.07 -10.39 32.93
CA GLU A 278 -1.44 -10.45 33.47
C GLU A 278 -2.28 -11.36 32.59
#